data_AF-A0A3R8Q089-F1
#
_entry.id   AF-A0A3R8Q089-F1
#
_cell.length_a   1.000
_cell.length_b   1.000
_cell.length_c   1.000
_cell.angle_alpha   90.00
_cell.angle_beta   90.00
_cell.angle_gamma   90.00
#
_symmetry.space_group_name_H-M   'P 1'
#
loop_
_entity.id
_entity.type
_entity.pdbx_description
1 polymer ?
#
loop_
_entity_poly.entity_id
_entity_poly.type
_entity_poly.pdbx_seq_one_letter_code
_entity_poly.pdbx_strand_id
1 'polypeptide(L)'
;MFKWTLKSKRRVQVALVVLAFGGMVLGINHFFFKNMRFIQSEVYSNLYLVKYPDKDYIKVQSAIKEKIKEHFKTEHKTGKPLAYKNENGIYFYELGGFTFGFIGEAGTGYFLDHEEDLGGFVTEELGMYTDYCLAEFYYDPCAQDPTLVCGEIGWYRDGEYFKADSLKNLVSIQVQPKTFEQQ
;
A
#
# COMPACT_ATOMS: atom_id res chain seq x y z
N MET A 1 24.55 -19.00 36.52
CA MET A 1 23.08 -18.89 36.56
C MET A 1 22.35 -20.23 36.36
N PHE A 2 22.83 -21.13 35.48
CA PHE A 2 22.22 -22.45 35.22
C PHE A 2 22.09 -23.41 36.42
N LYS A 3 22.98 -23.34 37.41
CA LYS A 3 22.95 -24.24 38.59
C LYS A 3 21.75 -24.00 39.53
N TRP A 4 21.07 -22.84 39.47
CA TRP A 4 19.95 -22.53 40.37
C TRP A 4 18.59 -23.02 39.85
N THR A 5 18.39 -22.99 38.52
CA THR A 5 17.14 -23.39 37.86
C THR A 5 16.93 -24.90 37.87
N LEU A 6 18.01 -25.69 37.88
CA LEU A 6 17.97 -27.17 37.85
C LEU A 6 17.67 -27.84 39.21
N LYS A 7 17.55 -27.08 40.30
CA LYS A 7 17.41 -27.63 41.67
C LYS A 7 16.00 -28.13 42.01
N SER A 8 14.99 -27.76 41.21
CA SER A 8 13.58 -28.11 41.49
C SER A 8 12.84 -28.38 40.19
N LYS A 9 12.16 -29.54 40.10
CA LYS A 9 11.34 -29.92 38.94
C LYS A 9 10.29 -28.85 38.60
N ARG A 10 9.72 -28.18 39.61
CA ARG A 10 8.75 -27.09 39.43
C ARG A 10 9.36 -25.85 38.78
N ARG A 11 10.61 -25.51 39.10
CA ARG A 11 11.30 -24.34 38.51
C ARG A 11 11.71 -24.59 37.06
N VAL A 12 12.08 -25.83 36.73
CA VAL A 12 12.35 -26.25 35.34
C VAL A 12 11.09 -26.21 34.49
N GLN A 13 9.95 -26.71 35.02
CA GLN A 13 8.66 -26.63 34.32
C GLN A 13 8.24 -25.19 34.04
N VAL A 14 8.34 -24.29 35.03
CA VAL A 14 8.00 -22.87 34.82
C VAL A 14 8.91 -22.23 33.77
N ALA A 15 10.21 -22.49 33.80
CA ALA A 15 11.15 -21.95 32.82
C ALA A 15 10.84 -22.45 31.39
N LEU A 16 10.47 -23.73 31.23
CA LEU A 16 10.08 -24.30 29.94
C LEU A 16 8.79 -23.69 29.40
N VAL A 17 7.79 -23.46 30.25
CA VAL A 17 6.54 -22.80 29.84
C VAL A 17 6.81 -21.37 29.39
N VAL A 18 7.62 -20.61 30.11
CA VAL A 18 7.99 -19.22 29.73
C VAL A 18 8.76 -19.19 28.41
N LEU A 19 9.69 -20.12 28.19
CA LEU A 19 10.42 -20.24 26.93
C LEU A 19 9.51 -20.60 25.75
N ALA A 20 8.59 -21.54 25.96
CA ALA A 20 7.63 -21.95 24.92
C ALA A 20 6.69 -20.80 24.55
N PHE A 21 6.11 -20.11 25.54
CA PHE A 21 5.25 -18.94 25.30
C PHE A 21 6.03 -17.78 24.66
N GLY A 22 7.24 -17.49 25.14
CA GLY A 22 8.11 -16.46 24.56
C GLY A 22 8.47 -16.77 23.11
N GLY A 23 8.83 -18.02 22.81
CA GLY A 23 9.09 -18.47 21.44
C GLY A 23 7.86 -18.40 20.54
N MET A 24 6.68 -18.72 21.06
CA MET A 24 5.42 -18.64 20.32
C MET A 24 5.05 -17.18 20.01
N VAL A 25 5.17 -16.27 20.98
CA VAL A 25 4.94 -14.83 20.78
C VAL A 25 5.92 -14.26 19.77
N LEU A 26 7.21 -14.59 19.87
CA LEU A 26 8.23 -14.15 18.90
C LEU A 26 7.97 -14.73 17.50
N GLY A 27 7.56 -15.99 17.41
CA GLY A 27 7.23 -16.64 16.13
C GLY A 27 6.01 -16.03 15.45
N ILE A 28 4.94 -15.78 16.21
CA ILE A 28 3.73 -15.09 15.72
C ILE A 28 4.08 -13.67 15.28
N ASN A 29 4.82 -12.92 16.10
CA ASN A 29 5.25 -11.57 15.77
C ASN A 29 6.16 -11.54 14.53
N HIS A 30 7.01 -12.54 14.33
CA HIS A 30 7.87 -12.60 13.15
C HIS A 30 7.08 -12.95 11.87
N PHE A 31 6.07 -13.82 11.97
CA PHE A 31 5.32 -14.30 10.82
C PHE A 31 4.21 -13.32 10.39
N PHE A 32 3.52 -12.70 11.35
CA PHE A 32 2.41 -11.78 11.05
C PHE A 32 2.87 -10.41 10.52
N PHE A 33 4.10 -9.98 10.84
CA PHE A 33 4.64 -8.67 10.42
C PHE A 33 5.39 -8.70 9.09
N LYS A 34 5.52 -9.86 8.42
CA LYS A 34 6.37 -10.00 7.22
C LYS A 34 5.67 -10.02 5.88
N ASN A 35 4.35 -10.14 5.85
CA ASN A 35 3.64 -10.20 4.57
C ASN A 35 3.19 -8.80 4.17
N MET A 36 3.76 -8.29 3.07
CA MET A 36 3.37 -7.05 2.42
C MET A 36 1.88 -7.09 2.04
N ARG A 37 1.13 -6.02 2.32
CA ARG A 37 -0.31 -5.92 2.04
C ARG A 37 -0.63 -4.61 1.36
N PHE A 38 -1.50 -4.67 0.36
CA PHE A 38 -2.07 -3.50 -0.30
C PHE A 38 -3.44 -3.21 0.30
N ILE A 39 -3.62 -2.00 0.83
CA ILE A 39 -4.87 -1.50 1.39
C ILE A 39 -5.33 -0.38 0.47
N GLN A 40 -6.47 -0.57 -0.20
CA GLN A 40 -7.07 0.48 -1.01
C GLN A 40 -7.70 1.54 -0.10
N SER A 41 -7.56 2.81 -0.46
CA SER A 41 -8.28 3.89 0.22
C SER A 41 -9.79 3.74 -0.02
N GLU A 42 -10.60 4.02 1.00
CA GLU A 42 -12.06 4.09 0.90
C GLU A 42 -12.51 5.36 0.17
N VAL A 43 -11.68 6.41 0.22
CA VAL A 43 -11.92 7.73 -0.37
C VAL A 43 -11.39 7.82 -1.80
N TYR A 44 -10.23 7.20 -2.06
CA TYR A 44 -9.54 7.29 -3.35
C TYR A 44 -9.45 5.95 -4.06
N SER A 45 -10.17 5.82 -5.18
CA SER A 45 -10.30 4.55 -5.90
C SER A 45 -8.99 4.06 -6.53
N ASN A 46 -8.04 4.96 -6.77
CA ASN A 46 -6.74 4.71 -7.39
C ASN A 46 -5.55 4.88 -6.42
N LEU A 47 -5.80 4.92 -5.11
CA LEU A 47 -4.76 5.00 -4.08
C LEU A 47 -4.65 3.67 -3.32
N TYR A 48 -3.42 3.17 -3.22
CA TYR A 48 -3.08 1.99 -2.42
C TYR A 48 -2.01 2.33 -1.40
N LEU A 49 -2.30 2.08 -0.13
CA LEU A 49 -1.31 2.11 0.94
C LEU A 49 -0.72 0.71 1.17
N VAL A 50 0.61 0.63 1.14
CA VAL A 50 1.38 -0.60 1.23
C VAL A 50 1.85 -0.78 2.67
N LYS A 51 1.27 -1.76 3.37
CA LYS A 51 1.68 -2.12 4.72
C LYS A 51 2.81 -3.14 4.68
N TYR A 52 3.89 -2.87 5.41
CA TYR A 52 5.09 -3.71 5.50
C TYR A 52 5.71 -4.02 4.12
N PRO A 53 6.15 -3.02 3.35
CA PRO A 53 6.88 -3.27 2.11
C PRO A 53 8.08 -4.19 2.36
N ASP A 54 8.34 -5.13 1.44
CA ASP A 54 9.48 -6.04 1.57
C ASP A 54 10.79 -5.24 1.48
N LYS A 55 11.79 -5.62 2.28
CA LYS A 55 13.13 -5.01 2.25
C LYS A 55 13.81 -5.20 0.90
N ASP A 56 13.49 -6.29 0.20
CA ASP A 56 13.87 -6.51 -1.18
C ASP A 56 12.92 -5.73 -2.11
N TYR A 57 13.40 -4.58 -2.56
CA TYR A 57 12.64 -3.68 -3.42
C TYR A 57 12.19 -4.33 -4.74
N ILE A 58 12.88 -5.35 -5.25
CA ILE A 58 12.46 -6.06 -6.47
C ILE A 58 11.10 -6.74 -6.27
N LYS A 59 10.84 -7.26 -5.06
CA LYS A 59 9.56 -7.86 -4.72
C LYS A 59 8.47 -6.81 -4.60
N VAL A 60 8.77 -5.64 -4.04
CA VAL A 60 7.85 -4.50 -3.98
C VAL A 60 7.44 -4.09 -5.40
N GLN A 61 8.41 -3.92 -6.31
CA GLN A 61 8.14 -3.59 -7.71
C GLN A 61 7.28 -4.64 -8.41
N SER A 62 7.61 -5.92 -8.21
CA SER A 62 6.87 -7.03 -8.82
C SER A 62 5.42 -7.07 -8.33
N ALA A 63 5.21 -6.87 -7.03
CA ALA A 63 3.87 -6.86 -6.45
C ALA A 63 3.06 -5.64 -6.88
N ILE A 64 3.66 -4.45 -6.97
CA ILE A 64 2.98 -3.25 -7.49
C ILE A 64 2.55 -3.46 -8.94
N LYS A 65 3.39 -4.03 -9.80
CA LYS A 65 3.04 -4.36 -11.19
C LYS A 65 1.86 -5.34 -11.27
N GLU A 66 1.82 -6.35 -10.41
CA GLU A 66 0.67 -7.25 -10.33
C GLU A 66 -0.58 -6.54 -9.81
N LYS A 67 -0.44 -5.64 -8.83
CA LYS A 67 -1.57 -4.88 -8.30
C LYS A 67 -2.18 -3.93 -9.32
N ILE A 68 -1.37 -3.33 -10.19
CA ILE A 68 -1.85 -2.53 -11.34
C ILE A 68 -2.66 -3.40 -12.30
N LYS A 69 -2.19 -4.60 -12.64
CA LYS A 69 -2.96 -5.54 -13.49
C LYS A 69 -4.27 -5.95 -12.84
N GLU A 70 -4.26 -6.15 -11.52
CA GLU A 70 -5.47 -6.47 -10.75
C GLU A 70 -6.46 -5.30 -10.77
N HIS A 71 -5.98 -4.08 -10.54
CA HIS A 71 -6.79 -2.85 -10.57
C HIS A 71 -7.66 -2.79 -11.82
N PHE A 72 -7.06 -2.92 -13.01
CA PHE A 72 -7.82 -2.88 -14.27
C PHE A 72 -8.78 -4.07 -14.50
N LYS A 73 -8.65 -5.15 -13.73
CA LYS A 73 -9.53 -6.33 -13.80
C LYS A 73 -10.65 -6.30 -12.76
N THR A 74 -10.66 -5.33 -11.86
CA THR A 74 -11.62 -5.26 -10.77
C THR A 74 -12.48 -4.03 -10.91
N GLU A 75 -13.79 -4.17 -10.67
CA GLU A 75 -14.65 -3.00 -10.50
C GLU A 75 -14.34 -2.35 -9.15
N HIS A 76 -13.84 -1.12 -9.17
CA HIS A 76 -13.65 -0.32 -7.96
C HIS A 76 -15.00 0.30 -7.55
N LYS A 77 -15.52 -0.14 -6.41
CA LYS A 77 -16.88 0.20 -5.96
C LYS A 77 -16.97 1.50 -5.16
N THR A 78 -15.84 2.09 -4.79
CA THR A 78 -15.80 3.18 -3.80
C THR A 78 -14.70 4.20 -4.12
N GLY A 79 -14.98 5.46 -3.81
CA GLY A 79 -14.02 6.56 -3.87
C GLY A 79 -13.95 7.32 -5.20
N LYS A 80 -13.53 8.58 -5.12
CA LYS A 80 -13.20 9.42 -6.28
C LYS A 80 -11.75 9.13 -6.71
N PRO A 81 -11.37 9.31 -7.99
CA PRO A 81 -9.96 9.23 -8.34
C PRO A 81 -9.21 10.39 -7.68
N LEU A 82 -8.09 10.07 -7.03
CA LEU A 82 -7.07 11.05 -6.68
C LEU A 82 -6.43 11.53 -7.99
N ALA A 83 -6.35 12.85 -8.18
CA ALA A 83 -5.81 13.41 -9.41
C ALA A 83 -5.05 14.71 -9.09
N TYR A 84 -3.72 14.62 -9.00
CA TYR A 84 -2.86 15.81 -8.91
C TYR A 84 -2.71 16.51 -10.26
N LYS A 85 -2.87 15.75 -11.34
CA LYS A 85 -2.85 16.20 -12.73
C LYS A 85 -4.13 15.73 -13.41
N ASN A 86 -4.51 16.37 -14.50
CA ASN A 86 -5.60 15.92 -15.38
C ASN A 86 -5.21 14.65 -16.17
N GLU A 87 -4.57 13.69 -15.50
CA GLU A 87 -3.99 12.45 -16.04
C GLU A 87 -4.50 11.27 -15.20
N ASN A 88 -4.69 10.11 -15.82
CA ASN A 88 -5.10 8.93 -15.05
C ASN A 88 -3.89 8.35 -14.32
N GLY A 89 -3.94 8.37 -12.98
CA GLY A 89 -2.87 7.85 -12.12
C GLY A 89 -3.33 6.68 -11.27
N ILE A 90 -2.39 5.82 -10.85
CA ILE A 90 -2.52 4.91 -9.70
C ILE A 90 -1.34 5.18 -8.77
N TYR A 91 -1.63 5.41 -7.50
CA TYR A 91 -0.66 5.87 -6.52
C TYR A 91 -0.40 4.80 -5.47
N PHE A 92 0.88 4.57 -5.17
CA PHE A 92 1.33 3.59 -4.18
C PHE A 92 2.22 4.27 -3.16
N TYR A 93 1.77 4.31 -1.92
CA TYR A 93 2.51 4.88 -0.79
C TYR A 93 2.70 3.81 0.28
N GLU A 94 3.82 3.83 0.99
CA GLU A 94 3.98 3.06 2.22
C GLU A 94 3.01 3.58 3.28
N LEU A 95 2.38 2.65 4.01
CA LEU A 95 1.51 2.99 5.13
C LEU A 95 2.35 3.47 6.32
N GLY A 96 2.44 4.78 6.48
CA GLY A 96 3.15 5.47 7.56
C GLY A 96 2.21 6.35 8.39
N GLY A 97 2.66 6.70 9.60
CA GLY A 97 1.89 7.50 10.56
C GLY A 97 0.63 6.79 11.07
N PHE A 98 0.70 6.20 12.27
CA PHE A 98 -0.48 5.73 12.99
C PHE A 98 -0.81 6.73 14.09
N THR A 99 -1.92 7.43 13.94
CA THR A 99 -2.47 8.28 15.00
C THR A 99 -3.28 7.40 15.97
N PHE A 100 -2.77 7.18 17.18
CA PHE A 100 -3.54 6.59 18.27
C PHE A 100 -3.98 7.71 19.22
N GLY A 101 -5.14 8.31 18.94
CA GLY A 101 -5.65 9.46 19.72
C GLY A 101 -4.83 10.73 19.47
N PHE A 102 -4.30 11.36 20.52
CA PHE A 102 -3.50 12.60 20.43
C PHE A 102 -1.99 12.36 20.27
N ILE A 103 -1.57 11.09 20.20
CA ILE A 103 -0.18 10.69 20.02
C ILE A 103 -0.11 9.97 18.69
N GLY A 104 0.42 10.64 17.69
CA GLY A 104 0.57 10.11 16.34
C GLY A 104 1.60 10.89 15.57
N GLU A 105 2.35 10.19 14.74
CA GLU A 105 3.08 10.80 13.63
C GLU A 105 2.10 11.01 12.48
N ALA A 106 2.12 12.20 11.90
CA ALA A 106 1.41 12.47 10.66
C ALA A 106 1.94 11.53 9.57
N GLY A 107 1.07 11.03 8.71
CA GLY A 107 1.45 10.06 7.71
C GLY A 107 0.32 9.67 6.79
N THR A 108 0.67 8.81 5.84
CA THR A 108 -0.21 8.41 4.75
C THR A 108 -1.46 7.66 5.21
N GLY A 109 -1.47 7.13 6.44
CA GLY A 109 -2.61 6.44 7.03
C GLY A 109 -3.90 7.26 7.08
N TYR A 110 -3.80 8.60 7.18
CA TYR A 110 -4.95 9.52 7.15
C TYR A 110 -5.78 9.35 5.87
N PHE A 111 -5.14 9.13 4.73
CA PHE A 111 -5.79 9.02 3.42
C PHE A 111 -6.47 7.67 3.16
N LEU A 112 -6.51 6.77 4.15
CA LEU A 112 -7.35 5.56 4.06
C LEU A 112 -8.83 5.90 4.04
N ASP A 113 -9.24 6.85 4.87
CA ASP A 113 -10.64 7.18 5.12
C ASP A 113 -10.93 8.69 5.11
N HIS A 114 -9.90 9.54 4.88
CA HIS A 114 -10.06 10.99 4.77
C HIS A 114 -9.60 11.54 3.41
N GLU A 115 -10.25 12.62 2.98
CA GLU A 115 -9.84 13.42 1.82
C GLU A 115 -8.70 14.37 2.20
N GLU A 116 -7.89 14.76 1.21
CA GLU A 116 -6.93 15.84 1.31
C GLU A 116 -7.60 17.14 1.74
N ASP A 117 -7.00 17.82 2.71
CA ASP A 117 -7.42 19.16 3.13
C ASP A 117 -6.45 20.19 2.55
N LEU A 118 -6.85 20.78 1.42
CA LEU A 118 -6.09 21.81 0.71
C LEU A 118 -6.37 23.22 1.26
N GLY A 119 -7.16 23.35 2.32
CA GLY A 119 -7.60 24.61 2.90
C GLY A 119 -6.95 24.95 4.24
N GLY A 120 -6.90 26.24 4.58
CA GLY A 120 -6.54 26.70 5.92
C GLY A 120 -5.03 26.91 6.18
N PHE A 121 -4.67 27.04 7.46
CA PHE A 121 -3.27 27.25 7.90
C PHE A 121 -2.48 25.95 8.05
N VAL A 122 -3.17 24.80 8.05
CA VAL A 122 -2.58 23.46 8.13
C VAL A 122 -3.21 22.66 6.99
N THR A 123 -2.41 22.29 6.01
CA THR A 123 -2.84 21.52 4.85
C THR A 123 -2.37 20.09 4.99
N GLU A 124 -3.26 19.13 4.73
CA GLU A 124 -2.98 17.70 4.79
C GLU A 124 -3.09 17.13 3.37
N GLU A 125 -1.97 17.16 2.65
CA GLU A 125 -1.87 16.75 1.24
C GLU A 125 -0.98 15.51 1.14
N LEU A 126 -1.45 14.47 0.44
CA LEU A 126 -0.72 13.22 0.34
C LEU A 126 0.61 13.42 -0.40
N GLY A 127 0.67 14.36 -1.34
CA GLY A 127 1.89 14.76 -2.05
C GLY A 127 3.01 15.31 -1.14
N MET A 128 2.71 15.72 0.10
CA MET A 128 3.73 16.14 1.07
C MET A 128 4.47 14.95 1.71
N TYR A 129 3.94 13.74 1.58
CA TYR A 129 4.51 12.51 2.14
C TYR A 129 5.42 11.79 1.14
N THR A 130 6.32 12.55 0.48
CA THR A 130 7.20 12.02 -0.58
C THR A 130 8.04 10.84 -0.10
N ASP A 131 8.50 10.87 1.14
CA ASP A 131 9.32 9.80 1.73
C ASP A 131 8.62 8.45 1.78
N TYR A 132 7.29 8.46 1.79
CA TYR A 132 6.45 7.27 1.74
C TYR A 132 6.05 6.89 0.31
N CYS A 133 6.33 7.71 -0.71
CA CYS A 133 5.98 7.37 -2.09
C CYS A 133 6.82 6.17 -2.56
N LEU A 134 6.14 5.13 -3.05
CA LEU A 134 6.78 3.92 -3.60
C LEU A 134 6.72 3.92 -5.12
N ALA A 135 5.55 4.26 -5.67
CA ALA A 135 5.36 4.32 -7.11
C ALA A 135 4.16 5.17 -7.52
N GLU A 136 4.26 5.74 -8.71
CA GLU A 136 3.17 6.41 -9.40
C GLU A 136 3.06 5.83 -10.81
N PHE A 137 1.88 5.34 -11.19
CA PHE A 137 1.62 4.81 -12.52
C PHE A 137 0.64 5.70 -13.27
N TYR A 138 1.12 6.36 -14.32
CA TYR A 138 0.30 7.20 -15.19
C TYR A 138 -0.02 6.46 -16.48
N TYR A 139 -1.27 6.52 -16.92
CA TYR A 139 -1.72 5.69 -18.03
C TYR A 139 -2.78 6.34 -18.92
N ASP A 140 -2.79 5.87 -20.16
CA ASP A 140 -3.72 6.24 -21.21
C ASP A 140 -4.09 5.01 -22.05
N PRO A 141 -5.14 5.09 -22.88
CA PRO A 141 -5.39 4.09 -23.91
C PRO A 141 -4.16 3.92 -24.81
N CYS A 142 -3.80 2.68 -25.15
CA CYS A 142 -2.68 2.42 -26.05
C CYS A 142 -2.96 3.01 -27.44
N ALA A 143 -1.97 3.68 -28.05
CA ALA A 143 -2.13 4.32 -29.36
C ALA A 143 -2.55 3.36 -30.49
N GLN A 144 -2.13 2.08 -30.41
CA GLN A 144 -2.46 1.07 -31.41
C GLN A 144 -3.80 0.37 -31.17
N ASP A 145 -4.24 0.29 -29.91
CA ASP A 145 -5.47 -0.38 -29.50
C ASP A 145 -6.09 0.33 -28.29
N PRO A 146 -7.13 1.15 -28.51
CA PRO A 146 -7.80 1.89 -27.43
C PRO A 146 -8.49 0.99 -26.38
N THR A 147 -8.64 -0.31 -26.63
CA THR A 147 -9.18 -1.26 -25.64
C THR A 147 -8.14 -1.70 -24.61
N LEU A 148 -6.86 -1.42 -24.88
CA LEU A 148 -5.73 -1.70 -24.00
C LEU A 148 -5.26 -0.43 -23.30
N VAL A 149 -4.70 -0.61 -22.11
CA VAL A 149 -4.09 0.45 -21.32
C VAL A 149 -2.56 0.35 -21.40
N CYS A 150 -1.93 1.48 -21.63
CA CYS A 150 -0.48 1.66 -21.69
C CYS A 150 -0.09 2.82 -20.77
N GLY A 151 1.06 2.72 -20.13
CA GLY A 151 1.49 3.76 -19.20
C GLY A 151 2.93 3.62 -18.75
N GLU A 152 3.34 4.54 -17.89
CA GLU A 152 4.65 4.60 -17.29
C GLU A 152 4.52 4.57 -15.77
N ILE A 153 5.32 3.73 -15.13
CA ILE A 153 5.44 3.67 -13.68
C ILE A 153 6.75 4.32 -13.26
N GLY A 154 6.65 5.42 -12.52
CA GLY A 154 7.77 6.03 -11.80
C GLY A 154 7.97 5.34 -10.47
N TRP A 155 9.21 5.03 -10.14
CA TRP A 155 9.60 4.39 -8.89
C TRP A 155 10.35 5.37 -8.00
N TYR A 156 9.99 5.34 -6.72
CA TYR A 156 10.50 6.25 -5.71
C TYR A 156 11.17 5.46 -4.58
N ARG A 157 12.19 6.05 -3.98
CA ARG A 157 12.88 5.50 -2.81
C ARG A 157 13.38 6.66 -1.97
N ASP A 158 13.08 6.63 -0.67
CA ASP A 158 13.52 7.67 0.28
C ASP A 158 13.15 9.08 -0.20
N GLY A 159 11.94 9.25 -0.76
CA GLY A 159 11.47 10.53 -1.29
C GLY A 159 11.95 10.86 -2.71
N GLU A 160 12.91 10.12 -3.25
CA GLU A 160 13.53 10.43 -4.54
C GLU A 160 13.06 9.51 -5.66
N TYR A 161 12.67 10.11 -6.78
CA TYR A 161 12.48 9.38 -8.03
C TYR A 161 13.82 8.82 -8.51
N PHE A 162 13.87 7.52 -8.84
CA PHE A 162 15.12 6.90 -9.25
C PHE A 162 15.05 6.13 -10.58
N LYS A 163 13.87 5.65 -11.01
CA LYS A 163 13.70 5.05 -12.35
C LYS A 163 12.25 5.06 -12.80
N ALA A 164 12.02 4.87 -14.09
CA ALA A 164 10.71 4.53 -14.65
C ALA A 164 10.76 3.24 -15.46
N ASP A 165 9.64 2.52 -15.50
CA ASP A 165 9.40 1.40 -16.42
C ASP A 165 8.14 1.67 -17.23
N SER A 166 8.08 1.24 -18.49
CA SER A 166 6.84 1.24 -19.26
C SER A 166 6.05 -0.06 -19.05
N LEU A 167 4.74 0.04 -18.84
CA LEU A 167 3.81 -1.08 -18.85
C LEU A 167 2.88 -0.94 -20.06
N LYS A 168 2.74 -2.03 -20.83
CA LYS A 168 1.97 -2.03 -22.09
C LYS A 168 0.99 -3.18 -22.10
N ASN A 169 -0.04 -3.05 -22.93
CA ASN A 169 -1.03 -4.08 -23.22
C ASN A 169 -1.75 -4.59 -21.96
N LEU A 170 -2.10 -3.68 -21.05
CA LEU A 170 -2.91 -4.01 -19.88
C LEU A 170 -4.38 -4.08 -20.30
N VAL A 171 -5.06 -5.17 -19.97
CA VAL A 171 -6.48 -5.36 -20.29
C VAL A 171 -7.33 -4.67 -19.23
N SER A 172 -8.17 -3.72 -19.64
CA SER A 172 -9.19 -3.12 -18.78
C SER A 172 -10.54 -3.78 -19.03
N ILE A 173 -11.25 -4.15 -17.96
CA ILE A 173 -12.67 -4.49 -18.05
C ILE A 173 -13.43 -3.16 -18.12
N GLN A 174 -13.35 -2.47 -19.26
CA GLN A 174 -14.32 -1.42 -19.56
C GLN A 174 -15.68 -2.13 -19.65
N VAL A 175 -16.45 -2.07 -18.57
CA VAL A 175 -17.88 -2.37 -18.60
C VAL A 175 -18.46 -1.46 -19.68
N GLN A 176 -19.00 -2.09 -20.72
CA GLN A 176 -19.74 -1.45 -21.81
C GLN A 176 -20.45 -0.19 -21.30
N PRO A 177 -20.28 0.98 -21.92
CA PRO A 177 -21.10 2.13 -21.57
C PRO A 177 -22.55 1.72 -21.74
N LYS A 178 -23.33 1.73 -20.65
CA LYS A 178 -24.78 1.62 -20.74
C LYS A 178 -25.21 2.74 -21.67
N THR A 179 -25.61 2.36 -22.87
CA THR A 179 -26.33 3.22 -23.80
C THR A 179 -27.47 3.85 -23.01
N PHE A 180 -27.37 5.14 -22.72
CA PHE A 180 -28.51 5.91 -22.28
C PHE A 180 -29.47 5.94 -23.47
N GLU A 181 -30.44 5.04 -23.48
CA GLU A 181 -31.64 5.23 -24.29
C GLU A 181 -32.32 6.51 -23.79
N GLN A 182 -32.35 7.50 -24.67
CA GLN A 182 -33.19 8.68 -24.49
C GLN A 182 -34.66 8.24 -24.52
N GLN A 183 -35.40 8.53 -23.45
CA GLN A 183 -36.85 8.67 -23.45
C GLN A 183 -37.21 10.01 -22.83
#